data_AF-A0A7V7D1A6-F1
#
_entry.id   AF-A0A7V7D1A6-F1
#
_cell.length_a   1.000
_cell.length_b   1.000
_cell.length_c   1.000
_cell.angle_alpha   90.00
_cell.angle_beta   90.00
_cell.angle_gamma   90.00
#
_symmetry.space_group_name_H-M   'P 1'
#
loop_
_entity.id
_entity.type
_entity.pdbx_description
1 polymer ?
#
loop_
_entity_poly.entity_id
_entity_poly.type
_entity_poly.pdbx_seq_one_letter_code
_entity_poly.pdbx_strand_id
1 'polypeptide(L)'
;ADPRIEYNPNYGLISHNLLNILMAHLNLMLDIPTFQSAGTTHEEHPTERAYADARMGQALCKKYGVHMIRHPFSFLRYLIDFSFEKLEKAIQIAKEVTPEDAPEVEMPVYDERGMDSVKNIGLGMYMDDPLTTANFGKIFVK
;
A
#
# COMPACT_ATOMS: atom_id res chain seq x y z
N ALA A 1 -3.95 -6.30 13.93
CA ALA A 1 -3.84 -7.00 15.22
C ALA A 1 -2.59 -7.86 15.18
N ASP A 2 -1.88 -7.95 16.31
CA ASP A 2 -0.86 -8.96 16.57
C ASP A 2 -1.58 -10.22 17.12
N PRO A 3 -1.68 -11.34 16.38
CA PRO A 3 -2.24 -12.58 16.92
C PRO A 3 -1.19 -13.46 17.63
N ARG A 4 0.03 -12.96 17.87
CA ARG A 4 1.35 -13.61 17.67
C ARG A 4 1.82 -13.55 16.20
N ILE A 5 1.89 -12.34 15.65
CA ILE A 5 2.61 -11.99 14.39
C ILE A 5 2.21 -12.85 13.16
N GLU A 6 0.89 -13.02 12.97
CA GLU A 6 0.27 -13.56 11.74
C GLU A 6 -0.74 -12.60 11.09
N TYR A 7 -0.88 -11.37 11.62
CA TYR A 7 -1.16 -10.14 10.86
C TYR A 7 0.12 -9.67 10.13
N ASN A 8 0.53 -10.32 9.04
CA ASN A 8 1.78 -9.99 8.33
C ASN A 8 1.50 -9.21 7.04
N PRO A 9 1.20 -7.90 7.12
CA PRO A 9 0.92 -7.09 5.94
C PRO A 9 2.17 -7.00 5.06
N ASN A 10 2.03 -7.38 3.80
CA ASN A 10 3.01 -7.05 2.79
C ASN A 10 2.69 -5.65 2.25
N TYR A 11 3.31 -4.64 2.87
CA TYR A 11 3.18 -3.24 2.48
C TYR A 11 3.84 -2.89 1.13
N GLY A 12 4.53 -3.86 0.49
CA GLY A 12 5.10 -3.75 -0.85
C GLY A 12 4.18 -4.25 -1.97
N LEU A 13 2.93 -4.64 -1.69
CA LEU A 13 1.98 -5.07 -2.72
C LEU A 13 1.29 -3.90 -3.43
N ILE A 14 0.86 -4.10 -4.68
CA ILE A 14 -0.01 -3.16 -5.39
C ILE A 14 -1.35 -3.02 -4.64
N SER A 15 -1.87 -4.12 -4.09
CA SER A 15 -3.11 -4.13 -3.30
C SER A 15 -3.06 -3.25 -2.04
N HIS A 16 -1.90 -3.10 -1.39
CA HIS A 16 -1.73 -2.13 -0.29
C HIS A 16 -1.82 -0.69 -0.82
N ASN A 17 -1.18 -0.42 -1.96
CA ASN A 17 -1.20 0.90 -2.59
C ASN A 17 -2.58 1.24 -3.20
N LEU A 18 -3.38 0.25 -3.60
CA LEU A 18 -4.77 0.46 -4.02
C LEU A 18 -5.63 1.08 -2.91
N LEU A 19 -5.44 0.67 -1.64
CA LEU A 19 -6.11 1.31 -0.51
C LEU A 19 -5.72 2.79 -0.39
N ASN A 20 -4.43 3.11 -0.56
CA ASN A 20 -3.95 4.49 -0.59
C ASN A 20 -4.56 5.30 -1.75
N ILE A 21 -4.74 4.69 -2.93
CA ILE A 21 -5.34 5.32 -4.11
C ILE A 21 -6.83 5.61 -3.88
N LEU A 22 -7.58 4.66 -3.32
CA LEU A 22 -9.00 4.83 -2.98
C LEU A 22 -9.18 5.94 -1.92
N MET A 23 -8.33 5.95 -0.88
CA MET A 23 -8.35 7.02 0.13
C MET A 23 -7.91 8.37 -0.45
N ALA A 24 -6.94 8.40 -1.37
CA ALA A 24 -6.56 9.62 -2.07
C ALA A 24 -7.70 10.17 -2.94
N HIS A 25 -8.39 9.31 -3.68
CA HIS A 25 -9.55 9.70 -4.49
C HIS A 25 -10.67 10.29 -3.62
N LEU A 26 -11.01 9.63 -2.50
CA LEU A 26 -12.01 10.15 -1.55
C LEU A 26 -11.62 11.52 -0.97
N ASN A 27 -10.36 11.68 -0.55
CA ASN A 27 -9.85 12.97 -0.06
C ASN A 27 -9.93 14.09 -1.11
N LEU A 28 -9.58 13.78 -2.37
CA LEU A 28 -9.68 14.73 -3.49
C LEU A 28 -11.13 15.10 -3.81
N MET A 29 -12.08 14.16 -3.73
CA MET A 29 -13.52 14.44 -3.85
C MET A 29 -14.06 15.38 -2.76
N LEU A 30 -13.40 15.41 -1.60
CA LEU A 30 -13.76 16.22 -0.44
C LEU A 30 -12.96 17.53 -0.34
N ASP A 31 -12.14 17.86 -1.35
CA ASP A 31 -11.23 19.02 -1.40
C ASP A 31 -10.29 19.13 -0.18
N ILE A 32 -9.77 17.98 0.29
CA ILE A 32 -8.81 17.91 1.39
C ILE A 32 -7.45 17.34 0.94
N PRO A 33 -6.31 17.89 1.40
CA PRO A 33 -4.99 17.37 1.06
C PRO A 33 -4.82 15.92 1.50
N THR A 34 -4.43 15.05 0.56
CA THR A 34 -4.25 13.62 0.85
C THR A 34 -2.81 13.28 1.21
N PHE A 35 -2.65 12.55 2.32
CA PHE A 35 -1.38 12.03 2.80
C PHE A 35 -1.48 10.50 2.95
N GLN A 36 -0.55 9.74 2.37
CA GLN A 36 -0.64 8.27 2.35
C GLN A 36 0.71 7.62 2.69
N SER A 37 0.69 6.38 3.15
CA SER A 37 1.90 5.60 3.45
C SER A 37 2.36 4.85 2.21
N ALA A 38 3.54 5.14 1.67
CA ALA A 38 4.08 4.41 0.52
C ALA A 38 5.60 4.33 0.58
N GLY A 39 6.20 3.62 -0.38
CA GLY A 39 7.62 3.29 -0.42
C GLY A 39 8.06 2.25 0.61
N THR A 40 7.07 1.57 1.19
CA THR A 40 7.14 0.53 2.22
C THR A 40 7.38 -0.85 1.61
N THR A 41 8.02 -1.75 2.35
CA THR A 41 8.33 -3.11 1.89
C THR A 41 8.09 -4.13 3.00
N HIS A 42 8.08 -5.42 2.64
CA HIS A 42 8.08 -6.54 3.58
C HIS A 42 9.49 -7.11 3.81
N GLU A 43 10.48 -6.70 3.02
CA GLU A 43 11.87 -7.15 3.11
C GLU A 43 12.51 -6.75 4.45
N GLU A 44 13.19 -7.69 5.12
CA GLU A 44 13.94 -7.46 6.36
C GLU A 44 15.27 -6.71 6.13
N HIS A 45 15.75 -6.69 4.89
CA HIS A 45 17.06 -6.16 4.50
C HIS A 45 16.93 -5.20 3.31
N PRO A 46 17.89 -4.29 3.10
CA PRO A 46 17.92 -3.41 1.93
C PRO A 46 18.26 -4.20 0.65
N THR A 47 17.25 -4.89 0.09
CA THR A 47 17.37 -5.67 -1.14
C THR A 47 16.88 -4.88 -2.36
N GLU A 48 17.17 -5.38 -3.56
CA GLU A 48 16.59 -4.82 -4.79
C GLU A 48 15.05 -4.84 -4.78
N ARG A 49 14.41 -5.79 -4.08
CA ARG A 49 12.96 -5.78 -3.86
C ARG A 49 12.53 -4.62 -2.98
N ALA A 50 13.25 -4.34 -1.89
CA ALA A 50 13.00 -3.19 -1.02
C ALA A 50 13.09 -1.84 -1.78
N TYR A 51 13.97 -1.76 -2.79
CA TYR A 51 14.10 -0.59 -3.65
C TYR A 51 13.05 -0.51 -4.75
N ALA A 52 12.65 -1.66 -5.32
CA ALA A 52 11.54 -1.73 -6.27
C ALA A 52 10.22 -1.31 -5.62
N ASP A 53 9.94 -1.78 -4.39
CA ASP A 53 8.79 -1.36 -3.59
C ASP A 53 8.83 0.15 -3.27
N ALA A 54 10.02 0.68 -2.96
CA ALA A 54 10.24 2.11 -2.76
C ALA A 54 9.85 2.92 -4.00
N ARG A 55 10.37 2.54 -5.18
CA ARG A 55 10.06 3.18 -6.47
C ARG A 55 8.57 3.07 -6.83
N MET A 56 8.00 1.87 -6.72
CA MET A 56 6.59 1.61 -7.04
C MET A 56 5.65 2.48 -6.20
N GLY A 57 5.83 2.51 -4.87
CA GLY A 57 4.97 3.28 -3.98
C GLY A 57 5.07 4.79 -4.22
N GLN A 58 6.29 5.30 -4.45
CA GLN A 58 6.49 6.72 -4.77
C GLN A 58 5.88 7.09 -6.14
N ALA A 59 6.04 6.24 -7.16
CA ALA A 59 5.44 6.43 -8.48
C ALA A 59 3.91 6.45 -8.42
N LEU A 60 3.29 5.50 -7.71
CA LEU A 60 1.83 5.43 -7.52
C LEU A 60 1.31 6.67 -6.80
N CYS A 61 1.96 7.11 -5.72
CA CYS A 61 1.60 8.37 -5.06
C CYS A 61 1.65 9.58 -6.00
N LYS A 62 2.64 9.62 -6.91
CA LYS A 62 2.80 10.71 -7.90
C LYS A 62 1.74 10.63 -9.02
N LYS A 63 1.39 9.43 -9.51
CA LYS A 63 0.34 9.18 -10.52
C LYS A 63 -1.06 9.52 -10.00
N TYR A 64 -1.34 9.27 -8.72
CA TYR A 64 -2.68 9.43 -8.12
C TYR A 64 -2.84 10.66 -7.19
N GLY A 65 -2.00 11.69 -7.34
CA GLY A 65 -2.23 13.01 -6.73
C GLY A 65 -2.02 13.09 -5.20
N VAL A 66 -1.17 12.24 -4.63
CA VAL A 66 -0.87 12.28 -3.20
C VAL A 66 0.01 13.51 -2.88
N HIS A 67 -0.46 14.35 -1.94
CA HIS A 67 0.20 15.61 -1.60
C HIS A 67 1.40 15.42 -0.66
N MET A 68 1.35 14.37 0.18
CA MET A 68 2.44 14.03 1.11
C MET A 68 2.57 12.52 1.24
N ILE A 69 3.79 12.00 1.09
CA ILE A 69 4.08 10.57 1.28
C ILE A 69 4.71 10.36 2.66
N ARG A 70 4.12 9.51 3.47
CA ARG A 70 4.65 9.06 4.76
C ARG A 70 5.40 7.73 4.58
N HIS A 71 6.50 7.57 5.32
CA HIS A 71 7.41 6.42 5.24
C HIS A 71 8.15 6.16 3.89
N PRO A 72 8.33 7.10 2.94
CA PRO A 72 8.80 6.80 1.58
C PRO A 72 10.25 6.33 1.45
N PHE A 73 11.03 6.37 2.54
CA PHE A 73 12.48 6.21 2.51
C PHE A 73 12.99 4.99 3.28
N SER A 74 13.29 5.16 4.57
CA SER A 74 14.16 4.27 5.36
C SER A 74 13.54 2.94 5.80
N PHE A 75 12.22 2.84 5.86
CA PHE A 75 11.54 1.72 6.51
C PHE A 75 11.58 0.43 5.70
N LEU A 76 11.95 -0.65 6.36
CA LEU A 76 11.95 -2.03 5.90
C LEU A 76 10.69 -2.74 6.45
N ARG A 77 10.77 -4.06 6.63
CA ARG A 77 9.72 -4.94 7.16
C ARG A 77 8.89 -4.28 8.29
N TYR A 78 7.57 -4.40 8.13
CA TYR A 78 6.52 -3.96 9.06
C TYR A 78 6.58 -2.50 9.55
N LEU A 79 7.32 -1.60 8.90
CA LEU A 79 7.58 -0.24 9.40
C LEU A 79 8.31 -0.16 10.76
N ILE A 80 8.92 -1.27 11.21
CA ILE A 80 9.70 -1.33 12.46
C ILE A 80 11.21 -1.30 12.20
N ASP A 81 11.66 -1.91 11.11
CA ASP A 81 13.07 -1.99 10.74
C ASP A 81 13.48 -0.72 9.95
N PHE A 82 14.63 -0.13 10.26
CA PHE A 82 15.14 1.12 9.64
C PHE A 82 16.51 0.89 8.99
N SER A 83 16.69 1.34 7.75
CA SER A 83 17.99 1.31 7.06
C SER A 83 18.40 2.68 6.50
N PHE A 84 19.64 3.08 6.78
CA PHE A 84 20.29 4.24 6.17
C PHE A 84 20.56 4.03 4.68
N GLU A 85 20.93 2.81 4.27
CA GLU A 85 21.15 2.47 2.86
C GLU A 85 19.84 2.61 2.06
N LYS A 86 18.71 2.12 2.62
CA LYS A 86 17.39 2.30 2.00
C LYS A 86 16.96 3.77 1.99
N LEU A 87 17.27 4.53 3.04
CA LEU A 87 17.04 5.99 3.08
C LEU A 87 17.74 6.70 1.92
N GLU A 88 19.04 6.48 1.75
CA GLU A 88 19.84 7.11 0.69
C GLU A 88 19.37 6.70 -0.71
N LYS A 89 19.16 5.40 -0.94
CA LYS A 89 18.66 4.89 -2.22
C LYS A 89 17.29 5.46 -2.57
N ALA A 90 16.36 5.48 -1.60
CA ALA A 90 15.01 5.98 -1.81
C ALA A 90 14.93 7.51 -1.97
N ILE A 91 15.92 8.27 -1.45
CA ILE A 91 16.09 9.71 -1.75
C ILE A 91 16.48 9.92 -3.23
N GLN A 92 17.33 9.07 -3.82
CA GLN A 92 17.64 9.19 -5.25
C GLN A 92 16.44 8.80 -6.10
N ILE A 93 15.76 7.68 -5.77
CA ILE A 93 14.52 7.27 -6.42
C ILE A 93 13.49 8.41 -6.44
N ALA A 94 13.30 9.13 -5.32
CA ALA A 94 12.33 10.23 -5.23
C ALA A 94 12.62 11.43 -6.15
N LYS A 95 13.89 11.62 -6.58
CA LYS A 95 14.27 12.65 -7.55
C LYS A 95 14.02 12.22 -8.99
N GLU A 96 14.16 10.93 -9.26
CA GLU A 96 14.09 10.34 -10.61
C GLU A 96 12.68 9.90 -11.00
N VAL A 97 11.90 9.40 -10.03
CA VAL A 97 10.65 8.68 -10.29
C VAL A 97 9.55 9.59 -10.84
N THR A 98 8.80 9.06 -11.80
CA THR A 98 7.75 9.72 -12.58
C THR A 98 6.41 9.02 -12.39
N PRO A 99 5.26 9.66 -12.71
CA PRO A 99 3.98 8.96 -12.81
C PRO A 99 4.01 7.74 -13.73
N GLU A 100 4.82 7.80 -14.79
CA GLU A 100 4.97 6.77 -15.82
C GLU A 100 5.71 5.52 -15.32
N ASP A 101 6.52 5.63 -14.26
CA ASP A 101 7.14 4.47 -13.58
C ASP A 101 6.14 3.63 -12.76
N ALA A 102 4.92 4.12 -12.56
CA ALA A 102 3.93 3.44 -11.74
C ALA A 102 3.30 2.26 -12.51
N PRO A 103 3.19 1.06 -11.90
CA PRO A 103 2.55 -0.07 -12.54
C PRO A 103 1.09 0.22 -12.86
N GLU A 104 0.54 -0.54 -13.79
CA GLU A 104 -0.90 -0.53 -14.04
C GLU A 104 -1.64 -1.14 -12.84
N VAL A 105 -2.69 -0.45 -12.40
CA VAL A 105 -3.52 -0.84 -11.25
C VAL A 105 -4.86 -1.31 -11.78
N GLU A 106 -5.10 -2.62 -11.72
CA GLU A 106 -6.38 -3.22 -12.07
C GLU A 106 -7.41 -2.90 -10.97
N MET A 107 -8.32 -1.98 -11.25
CA MET A 107 -9.38 -1.60 -10.32
C MET A 107 -10.38 -2.76 -10.17
N PRO A 108 -10.63 -3.28 -8.96
CA PRO A 108 -11.62 -4.34 -8.76
C PRO A 108 -13.03 -3.81 -9.03
N VAL A 109 -13.88 -4.67 -9.59
CA VAL A 109 -15.32 -4.39 -9.74
C VAL A 109 -15.95 -4.29 -8.34
N TYR A 110 -16.84 -3.31 -8.16
CA TYR A 110 -17.58 -3.14 -6.92
C TYR A 110 -18.48 -4.36 -6.64
N ASP A 111 -18.34 -4.96 -5.46
CA ASP A 111 -19.18 -6.05 -4.99
C ASP A 111 -20.21 -5.50 -3.98
N GLU A 112 -21.49 -5.58 -4.33
CA GLU A 112 -22.59 -5.06 -3.50
C GLU A 112 -22.62 -5.67 -2.10
N ARG A 113 -22.11 -6.90 -1.94
CA ARG A 113 -22.01 -7.60 -0.65
C ARG A 113 -20.98 -6.97 0.29
N GLY A 114 -20.04 -6.17 -0.23
CA GLY A 114 -18.96 -5.56 0.54
C GLY A 114 -19.47 -4.66 1.65
N MET A 115 -20.51 -3.86 1.38
CA MET A 115 -21.11 -2.97 2.38
C MET A 115 -21.79 -3.75 3.52
N ASP A 116 -22.38 -4.91 3.23
CA ASP A 116 -23.03 -5.73 4.26
C ASP A 116 -22.01 -6.54 5.08
N SER A 117 -20.92 -7.02 4.45
CA SER A 117 -19.77 -7.58 5.20
C SER A 117 -19.21 -6.55 6.19
N VAL A 118 -19.00 -5.30 5.75
CA VAL A 118 -18.51 -4.21 6.63
C VAL A 118 -19.46 -3.90 7.78
N LYS A 119 -20.79 -3.86 7.55
CA LYS A 119 -21.78 -3.67 8.64
C LYS A 119 -21.78 -4.82 9.64
N ASN A 120 -21.65 -6.06 9.17
CA ASN A 120 -21.75 -7.26 9.99
C ASN A 120 -20.49 -7.50 10.84
N ILE A 121 -19.30 -7.25 10.28
CA ILE A 121 -18.00 -7.46 10.95
C ILE A 121 -17.57 -6.22 11.74
N GLY A 122 -17.86 -5.02 11.23
CA GLY A 122 -17.48 -3.76 11.84
C GLY A 122 -15.96 -3.64 12.04
N LEU A 123 -15.54 -3.55 13.30
CA LEU A 123 -14.13 -3.46 13.72
C LEU A 123 -13.45 -4.82 13.91
N GLY A 124 -14.13 -5.92 13.57
CA GLY A 124 -13.59 -7.28 13.63
C GLY A 124 -12.51 -7.57 12.58
N MET A 125 -11.96 -8.79 12.61
CA MET A 125 -11.02 -9.25 11.59
C MET A 125 -11.77 -9.88 10.41
N TYR A 126 -11.38 -9.50 9.20
CA TYR A 126 -11.99 -9.97 7.94
C TYR A 126 -11.29 -11.23 7.38
N MET A 127 -10.38 -11.87 8.13
CA MET A 127 -9.59 -13.01 7.64
C MET A 127 -10.45 -14.19 7.19
N ASP A 128 -11.47 -14.53 7.99
CA ASP A 128 -12.38 -15.66 7.76
C ASP A 128 -13.71 -15.23 7.09
N ASP A 129 -13.82 -13.98 6.65
CA ASP A 129 -15.00 -13.46 5.99
C ASP A 129 -15.23 -14.20 4.64
N PRO A 130 -16.44 -14.72 4.37
CA PRO A 130 -16.74 -15.41 3.11
C PRO A 130 -16.48 -14.58 1.86
N LEU A 131 -16.61 -13.25 1.92
CA LEU A 131 -16.33 -12.37 0.78
C LEU A 131 -14.82 -12.15 0.60
N THR A 132 -14.06 -12.00 1.69
CA THR A 132 -12.60 -11.90 1.67
C THR A 132 -11.96 -13.19 1.14
N THR A 133 -12.33 -14.33 1.71
CA THR A 133 -11.79 -15.65 1.32
C THR A 133 -12.14 -16.02 -0.13
N ALA A 134 -13.33 -15.67 -0.62
CA ALA A 134 -13.70 -15.84 -2.03
C ALA A 134 -12.85 -15.01 -3.02
N ASN A 135 -12.09 -14.02 -2.54
CA ASN A 135 -11.23 -13.13 -3.33
C ASN A 135 -9.72 -13.40 -3.20
N PHE A 136 -9.33 -14.43 -2.43
CA PHE A 136 -7.97 -14.95 -2.43
C PHE A 136 -7.55 -15.38 -3.85
N GLY A 137 -6.29 -15.10 -4.20
CA GLY A 137 -5.75 -15.35 -5.54
C GLY A 137 -6.24 -14.38 -6.64
N LYS A 138 -7.18 -13.46 -6.35
CA LYS A 138 -7.82 -12.59 -7.36
C LYS A 138 -7.43 -11.12 -7.22
N ILE A 139 -7.85 -10.49 -6.12
CA ILE A 139 -7.80 -9.01 -5.97
C ILE A 139 -6.54 -8.55 -5.20
N PHE A 140 -5.89 -9.45 -4.45
CA PHE A 140 -4.87 -9.08 -3.46
C PHE A 140 -3.45 -9.59 -3.74
N VAL A 141 -3.22 -10.27 -4.87
CA VAL A 141 -2.03 -11.14 -5.08
C VAL A 141 -1.22 -10.82 -6.36
N LYS A 142 -1.47 -9.65 -6.97
CA LYS A 142 -0.62 -9.07 -8.03
C LYS A 142 0.20 -7.92 -7.46
#